data_AF-K9BST0-F1
#
_entry.id   AF-K9BST0-F1
#
_cell.length_a   1.000
_cell.length_b   1.000
_cell.length_c   1.000
_cell.angle_alpha   90.00
_cell.angle_beta   90.00
_cell.angle_gamma   90.00
#
_symmetry.space_group_name_H-M   'P 1'
#
loop_
_entity.id
_entity.type
_entity.pdbx_description
1 polymer ?
#
loop_
_entity_poly.entity_id
_entity_poly.type
_entity_poly.pdbx_seq_one_letter_code
_entity_poly.pdbx_strand_id
1 'polypeptide(L)'
;MSKSPYELQREQELNDLKAILDTDHGKRYLMRLIERAALYQPTYASGTQPSDFAFMEGRRDFGLFILAEITTVSTDAWLDMQKVNFQQIKETNERVKNEREQQRASSDND
;
A
#
# COMPACT_ATOMS: atom_id res chain seq x y z
N MET A 1 36.66 -11.37 -3.16
CA MET A 1 36.56 -10.35 -4.24
C MET A 1 35.93 -9.11 -3.65
N SER A 2 36.35 -7.91 -4.06
CA SER A 2 35.66 -6.67 -3.68
C SER A 2 34.30 -6.60 -4.37
N LYS A 3 33.30 -6.02 -3.69
CA LYS A 3 32.00 -5.73 -4.29
C LYS A 3 32.17 -4.81 -5.50
N SER A 4 31.39 -5.06 -6.55
CA SER A 4 31.24 -4.17 -7.69
C SER A 4 30.54 -2.87 -7.30
N PRO A 5 30.66 -1.80 -8.10
CA PRO A 5 29.91 -0.56 -7.86
C PRO A 5 28.40 -0.77 -7.79
N TYR A 6 27.86 -1.68 -8.62
CA TYR A 6 26.44 -2.02 -8.62
C TYR A 6 25.99 -2.67 -7.30
N GLU A 7 26.78 -3.61 -6.77
CA GLU A 7 26.46 -4.27 -5.49
C GLU A 7 26.50 -3.29 -4.32
N LEU A 8 27.43 -2.33 -4.33
CA LEU A 8 27.50 -1.28 -3.31
C LEU A 8 26.29 -0.34 -3.37
N GLN A 9 25.88 0.07 -4.57
CA GLN A 9 24.69 0.90 -4.75
C GLN A 9 23.43 0.16 -4.27
N ARG A 10 23.27 -1.11 -4.64
CA ARG A 10 22.11 -1.91 -4.23
C ARG A 10 22.04 -2.09 -2.72
N GLU A 11 23.18 -2.32 -2.08
CA GLU A 11 23.27 -2.39 -0.62
C GLU A 11 22.89 -1.06 0.04
N GLN A 12 23.30 0.07 -0.54
CA GLN A 12 22.90 1.39 -0.07
C GLN A 12 21.37 1.59 -0.17
N GLU A 13 20.76 1.27 -1.32
CA GLU A 13 19.30 1.36 -1.51
C GLU A 13 18.51 0.54 -0.47
N LEU A 14 18.96 -0.69 -0.20
CA LEU A 14 18.33 -1.56 0.80
C LEU A 14 18.51 -1.02 2.23
N ASN A 15 19.67 -0.44 2.55
CA ASN A 15 19.91 0.18 3.86
C ASN A 15 19.09 1.45 4.05
N ASP A 16 18.93 2.27 3.01
CA ASP A 16 18.09 3.46 3.04
C ASP A 16 16.62 3.08 3.27
N LEU A 17 16.13 2.07 2.56
CA LEU A 17 14.78 1.55 2.78
C LEU A 17 14.60 0.97 4.19
N LYS A 18 15.61 0.28 4.71
CA LYS A 18 15.61 -0.21 6.10
C LYS A 18 15.43 0.94 7.09
N ALA A 19 16.19 2.02 6.93
CA ALA A 19 16.07 3.20 7.79
C ALA A 19 14.68 3.86 7.70
N ILE A 20 14.06 3.86 6.51
CA ILE A 20 12.68 4.34 6.34
C ILE A 20 11.69 3.44 7.09
N LEU A 21 11.83 2.12 6.95
CA LEU A 21 10.98 1.11 7.60
C LEU A 21 11.13 1.09 9.12
N ASP A 22 12.22 1.62 9.68
CA ASP A 22 12.38 1.77 11.13
C ASP A 22 11.50 2.88 11.73
N THR A 23 10.81 3.67 10.89
CA THR A 23 9.92 4.75 11.34
C THR A 23 8.45 4.46 11.02
N ASP A 24 7.55 4.81 11.96
CA ASP A 24 6.11 4.67 11.72
C ASP A 24 5.61 5.59 10.59
N HIS A 25 6.20 6.78 10.45
CA HIS A 25 5.85 7.70 9.37
C HIS A 25 6.27 7.16 7.99
N GLY A 26 7.43 6.51 7.91
CA GLY A 26 7.90 5.83 6.70
C GLY A 26 7.00 4.65 6.33
N LYS A 27 6.67 3.79 7.29
CA LYS A 27 5.70 2.69 7.11
C LYS A 27 4.35 3.21 6.59
N ARG A 28 3.79 4.25 7.21
CA ARG A 28 2.53 4.88 6.76
C ARG A 28 2.65 5.46 5.35
N TYR A 29 3.77 6.12 5.03
CA TYR A 29 3.99 6.69 3.70
C TYR A 29 4.01 5.60 2.62
N LEU A 30 4.79 4.55 2.84
CA LEU A 30 4.91 3.42 1.92
C LEU A 30 3.59 2.67 1.75
N MET A 31 2.84 2.44 2.84
CA MET A 31 1.53 1.80 2.76
C MET A 31 0.57 2.61 1.87
N ARG A 32 0.52 3.94 2.01
CA ARG A 32 -0.32 4.79 1.13
C ARG A 32 0.08 4.67 -0.34
N LEU A 33 1.37 4.51 -0.67
CA LEU A 33 1.80 4.30 -2.06
C LEU A 33 1.32 2.94 -2.59
N ILE A 34 1.41 1.88 -1.78
CA ILE A 34 0.93 0.54 -2.14
C ILE A 34 -0.60 0.53 -2.34
N GLU A 35 -1.34 1.20 -1.45
CA GLU A 35 -2.79 1.36 -1.60
C GLU A 35 -3.14 2.14 -2.87
N ARG A 36 -2.41 3.23 -3.14
CA ARG A 36 -2.57 4.02 -4.37
C ARG A 36 -2.26 3.20 -5.62
N ALA A 37 -1.36 2.22 -5.51
CA ALA A 37 -1.02 1.32 -6.60
C ALA A 37 -2.17 0.34 -6.94
N ALA A 38 -3.14 0.18 -6.04
CA ALA A 38 -4.28 -0.71 -6.19
C ALA A 38 -3.89 -2.19 -6.41
N LEU A 39 -2.86 -2.64 -5.68
CA LEU A 39 -2.22 -3.95 -5.85
C LEU A 39 -3.18 -5.14 -5.93
N TYR A 40 -4.22 -5.13 -5.09
CA TYR A 40 -5.19 -6.21 -4.94
C TYR A 40 -6.47 -6.01 -5.75
N GLN A 41 -6.57 -4.91 -6.51
CA GLN A 41 -7.76 -4.63 -7.32
C GLN A 41 -7.58 -5.26 -8.72
N PRO A 42 -8.58 -6.00 -9.22
CA PRO A 42 -8.56 -6.47 -10.59
C PRO A 42 -8.60 -5.29 -11.56
N THR A 43 -7.73 -5.31 -12.56
CA THR A 43 -7.68 -4.29 -13.61
C THR A 43 -8.71 -4.52 -14.72
N TYR A 44 -9.42 -5.65 -14.69
CA TYR A 44 -10.24 -6.14 -15.81
C TYR A 44 -11.60 -5.44 -16.01
N ALA A 45 -11.93 -4.35 -15.31
CA ALA A 45 -13.35 -3.94 -15.19
C ALA A 45 -13.68 -2.43 -15.16
N SER A 46 -12.83 -1.51 -15.61
CA SER A 46 -13.21 -0.07 -15.58
C SER A 46 -12.72 0.81 -16.73
N GLY A 47 -11.95 0.28 -17.67
CA GLY A 47 -11.48 1.03 -18.84
C GLY A 47 -12.31 0.72 -20.08
N THR A 48 -12.84 1.74 -20.74
CA THR A 48 -13.47 1.56 -22.06
C THR A 48 -12.41 1.37 -23.15
N GLN A 49 -11.13 1.67 -22.87
CA GLN A 49 -10.03 1.64 -23.82
C GLN A 49 -8.79 0.87 -23.32
N PRO A 50 -8.05 0.17 -24.20
CA PRO A 50 -6.82 -0.56 -23.86
C PRO A 50 -5.74 0.25 -23.13
N SER A 51 -5.67 1.57 -23.36
CA SER A 51 -4.72 2.47 -22.69
C SER A 51 -4.94 2.58 -21.19
N ASP A 52 -6.20 2.51 -20.74
CA ASP A 52 -6.55 2.58 -19.32
C ASP A 52 -6.02 1.34 -18.59
N PHE A 53 -6.16 0.17 -19.22
CA PHE A 53 -5.61 -1.08 -18.70
C PHE A 53 -4.09 -1.03 -18.59
N ALA A 54 -3.40 -0.54 -19.63
CA ALA A 54 -1.94 -0.42 -19.60
C ALA A 54 -1.47 0.52 -18.48
N PHE A 55 -2.16 1.64 -18.27
CA PHE A 55 -1.86 2.56 -17.18
C PHE A 55 -2.09 1.93 -15.80
N MET A 56 -3.23 1.25 -15.61
CA MET A 56 -3.57 0.59 -14.35
C MET A 56 -2.62 -0.57 -14.03
N GLU A 57 -2.22 -1.38 -15.03
CA GLU A 57 -1.22 -2.43 -14.84
C GLU A 57 0.18 -1.87 -14.56
N GLY A 58 0.60 -0.79 -15.24
CA GLY A 58 1.88 -0.14 -14.93
C GLY A 58 1.91 0.41 -13.50
N ARG A 59 0.79 0.96 -13.03
CA ARG A 59 0.64 1.38 -11.64
C ARG A 59 0.71 0.20 -10.67
N ARG A 60 0.07 -0.94 -11.01
CA ARG A 60 0.09 -2.17 -10.21
C ARG A 60 1.50 -2.76 -10.12
N ASP A 61 2.22 -2.77 -11.24
CA ASP A 61 3.61 -3.22 -11.33
C ASP A 61 4.53 -2.41 -10.41
N PHE A 62 4.40 -1.08 -10.40
CA PHE A 62 5.14 -0.24 -9.45
C PHE A 62 4.80 -0.56 -7.97
N GLY A 63 3.54 -0.90 -7.68
CA GLY A 63 3.14 -1.38 -6.36
C GLY A 63 3.79 -2.72 -5.99
N LEU A 64 3.90 -3.65 -6.94
CA LEU A 64 4.59 -4.93 -6.76
C LEU A 64 6.08 -4.73 -6.52
N PHE A 65 6.71 -3.80 -7.24
CA PHE A 65 8.10 -3.42 -7.01
C PHE A 65 8.31 -2.95 -5.57
N ILE A 66 7.51 -2.00 -5.08
CA ILE A 66 7.62 -1.50 -3.69
C ILE A 66 7.45 -2.66 -2.69
N LEU A 67 6.48 -3.54 -2.91
CA LEU A 67 6.28 -4.70 -2.04
C LEU A 67 7.49 -5.64 -2.03
N ALA A 68 8.07 -5.92 -3.20
CA ALA A 68 9.26 -6.75 -3.33
C ALA A 68 10.46 -6.13 -2.59
N GLU A 69 10.65 -4.81 -2.70
CA GLU A 69 11.71 -4.10 -1.98
C GLU A 69 11.54 -4.19 -0.46
N ILE A 70 10.33 -3.94 0.04
CA ILE A 70 10.04 -4.02 1.48
C ILE A 70 10.27 -5.45 2.00
N THR A 71 9.75 -6.46 1.29
CA THR A 71 9.86 -7.86 1.73
C THR A 71 11.29 -8.40 1.61
N THR A 72 12.09 -7.87 0.68
CA THR A 72 13.53 -8.12 0.58
C THR A 72 14.28 -7.57 1.79
N VAL A 73 13.93 -6.36 2.26
CA VAL A 73 14.57 -5.74 3.44
C VAL A 73 14.08 -6.38 4.74
N SER A 74 12.77 -6.53 4.92
CA SER A 74 12.15 -7.09 6.12
C SER A 74 10.72 -7.55 5.88
N THR A 75 10.52 -8.87 5.87
CA THR A 75 9.18 -9.47 5.84
C THR A 75 8.38 -9.14 7.11
N ASP A 76 9.04 -9.05 8.28
CA ASP A 76 8.38 -8.69 9.54
C ASP A 76 7.80 -7.28 9.50
N ALA A 77 8.56 -6.32 8.93
CA ALA A 77 8.08 -4.95 8.75
C ALA A 77 6.82 -4.92 7.87
N TRP A 78 6.79 -5.72 6.80
CA TRP A 78 5.60 -5.86 5.97
C TRP A 78 4.40 -6.42 6.73
N LEU A 79 4.59 -7.47 7.53
CA LEU A 79 3.52 -8.06 8.33
C LEU A 79 2.95 -7.06 9.34
N ASP A 80 3.79 -6.26 9.98
CA ASP A 80 3.35 -5.23 10.91
C ASP A 80 2.59 -4.10 10.21
N MET A 81 3.06 -3.66 9.04
CA MET A 81 2.35 -2.71 8.20
C MET A 81 0.95 -3.23 7.83
N GLN A 82 0.83 -4.50 7.43
CA GLN A 82 -0.45 -5.13 7.09
C GLN A 82 -1.39 -5.20 8.30
N LYS A 83 -0.91 -5.58 9.49
CA LYS A 83 -1.74 -5.59 10.71
C LYS A 83 -2.34 -4.22 11.00
N VAL A 84 -1.52 -3.17 10.95
CA VAL A 84 -1.97 -1.79 11.18
C VAL A 84 -3.00 -1.39 10.12
N ASN A 85 -2.76 -1.74 8.85
CA ASN A 85 -3.69 -1.43 7.77
C ASN A 85 -5.05 -2.13 7.94
N PHE A 86 -5.06 -3.42 8.27
CA PHE A 86 -6.31 -4.15 8.52
C PHE A 86 -7.09 -3.57 9.70
N GLN A 87 -6.39 -3.14 10.76
CA GLN A 87 -7.01 -2.47 11.89
C GLN A 87 -7.66 -1.14 11.45
N GLN A 88 -6.97 -0.31 10.66
CA GLN A 88 -7.52 0.95 10.13
C GLN A 88 -8.71 0.74 9.19
N ILE A 89 -8.68 -0.29 8.34
CA ILE A 89 -9.80 -0.66 7.47
C ILE A 89 -11.01 -1.04 8.31
N LYS A 90 -10.81 -1.84 9.37
CA LYS A 90 -11.90 -2.24 10.28
C LYS A 90 -12.52 -1.02 10.96
N GLU A 91 -11.71 -0.15 11.55
CA GLU A 91 -12.17 1.09 12.21
C GLU A 91 -12.92 2.01 11.24
N THR A 92 -12.42 2.14 10.01
CA THR A 92 -13.07 2.94 8.97
C THR A 92 -14.44 2.36 8.59
N ASN A 93 -14.54 1.04 8.43
CA ASN A 93 -15.80 0.38 8.10
C ASN A 93 -16.84 0.52 9.23
N GLU A 94 -16.42 0.39 10.48
CA GLU A 94 -17.28 0.59 11.65
C GLU A 94 -17.78 2.04 11.72
N ARG A 95 -16.90 3.03 11.53
CA ARG A 95 -17.28 4.45 11.47
C ARG A 95 -18.31 4.71 10.37
N VAL A 96 -18.06 4.23 9.15
CA VAL A 96 -18.98 4.40 8.01
C VAL A 96 -20.33 3.74 8.29
N LYS A 97 -20.35 2.57 8.93
CA LYS A 97 -21.60 1.89 9.32
C LYS A 97 -22.40 2.74 10.30
N ASN A 98 -21.76 3.23 11.36
CA ASN A 98 -22.41 4.05 12.39
C ASN A 98 -22.96 5.36 11.80
N GLU A 99 -22.21 6.03 10.93
CA GLU A 99 -22.64 7.25 10.24
C GLU A 99 -23.89 7.00 9.37
N ARG A 100 -23.94 5.87 8.66
CA ARG A 100 -25.10 5.48 7.85
C ARG A 100 -26.34 5.16 8.70
N GLU A 101 -26.15 4.53 9.86
CA GLU A 101 -27.24 4.23 10.80
C GLU A 101 -27.81 5.52 11.41
N GLN A 102 -26.96 6.47 11.78
CA GLN A 102 -27.38 7.79 12.27
C GLN A 102 -28.17 8.56 11.22
N GLN A 103 -27.70 8.56 9.96
CA GLN A 103 -28.39 9.21 8.85
C GLN A 103 -29.79 8.63 8.59
N ARG A 104 -29.95 7.30 8.72
CA ARG A 104 -31.25 6.64 8.60
C ARG A 104 -32.18 7.02 9.76
N ALA A 105 -31.69 6.96 11.00
CA ALA A 105 -32.47 7.32 12.17
C ALA A 105 -32.91 8.79 12.19
N SER A 106 -32.12 9.70 11.59
CA SER A 106 -32.53 11.10 11.42
C SER A 106 -33.57 11.29 10.31
N SER A 107 -33.54 10.47 9.25
CA SER A 107 -34.50 10.58 8.13
C SER A 107 -35.84 9.89 8.40
N ASP A 108 -35.92 8.99 9.37
CA ASP A 108 -37.18 8.39 9.84
C ASP A 108 -37.94 9.28 10.86
N ASN A 109 -37.31 10.36 11.36
CA ASN A 109 -37.88 11.28 12.36
C ASN A 109 -38.34 12.64 11.79
N ASP A 110 -38.17 12.86 10.47
CA ASP A 110 -38.68 14.01 9.70
C ASP A 110 -39.90 13.60 8.86
#